data_AF-A0A8C5V8S8-F1
#
_entry.id   AF-A0A8C5V8S8-F1
#
_cell.length_a   1.000
_cell.length_b   1.000
_cell.length_c   1.000
_cell.angle_alpha   90.00
_cell.angle_beta   90.00
_cell.angle_gamma   90.00
#
_symmetry.space_group_name_H-M   'P 1'
#
loop_
_entity.id
_entity.type
_entity.pdbx_description
1 polymer ?
#
loop_
_entity_poly.entity_id
_entity_poly.type
_entity_poly.pdbx_seq_one_letter_code
_entity_poly.pdbx_strand_id
1 'polypeptide(L)'
;MDLDRASLDLMIRLLELEQDASSAKLLNEKDMNKIKEKIRRLCETVHNKHLDLENITTGHLAMETLLSLTSKRAGDWFKEELRLLGGLDHIVDKVKECVDHLSRDEDEEKLVASLWGAERCLRVLESVTVHNPENQSYLIAYKDSQLIVSSARALQHCEELIQQYNRAEDSICLADSKPHQNVTNHVGKAVEDCMRAIIGVLLNLTNDNEWGSTKTGEQDGLIGTAMNCVLQVPKYLPQEQRFDIRVLLFLERERAAQLAESKTDELIKDAPTTQHDKSGEWQETSGEIQWVSTEKTDGTEEIHKKEEDDEELDLNKALQHAGKHMEDCIVASYTALLLGCLCQESPINVTTVREYLPEGDFSIMTEMLKKFLSFMNLTCAVGTTGQKSISRVIEYLEHC
;
A
#
# COMPACT_ATOMS: atom_id res chain seq x y z
N MET A 1 13.86 26.15 -12.52
CA MET A 1 12.55 25.69 -13.04
C MET A 1 12.90 25.15 -14.41
N ASP A 2 13.16 23.84 -14.48
CA ASP A 2 13.96 23.25 -15.56
C ASP A 2 13.15 22.25 -16.41
N LEU A 3 11.89 22.00 -16.03
CA LEU A 3 10.95 21.15 -16.75
C LEU A 3 9.95 22.03 -17.51
N ASP A 4 9.96 21.91 -18.83
CA ASP A 4 9.00 22.57 -19.71
C ASP A 4 7.87 21.61 -20.12
N ARG A 5 6.86 22.15 -20.81
CA ARG A 5 5.70 21.37 -21.30
C ARG A 5 6.11 20.20 -22.19
N ALA A 6 7.18 20.33 -22.97
CA ALA A 6 7.66 19.28 -23.86
C ALA A 6 8.27 18.12 -23.07
N SER A 7 9.03 18.43 -22.00
CA SER A 7 9.59 17.44 -21.09
C SER A 7 8.51 16.69 -20.32
N LEU A 8 7.43 17.39 -19.93
CA LEU A 8 6.27 16.77 -19.30
C LEU A 8 5.53 15.82 -20.23
N ASP A 9 5.25 16.27 -21.46
CA ASP A 9 4.62 15.45 -22.50
C ASP A 9 5.43 14.18 -22.79
N LEU A 10 6.76 14.32 -22.87
CA LEU A 10 7.66 13.16 -23.01
C LEU A 10 7.54 12.21 -21.82
N MET A 11 7.53 12.72 -20.58
CA MET A 11 7.43 11.87 -19.39
C MET A 11 6.12 11.07 -19.36
N ILE A 12 5.01 11.68 -19.77
CA ILE A 12 3.70 11.03 -19.87
C ILE A 12 3.73 9.95 -20.96
N ARG A 13 4.28 10.23 -22.14
CA ARG A 13 4.43 9.21 -23.19
C ARG A 13 5.32 8.04 -22.76
N LEU A 14 6.35 8.29 -21.96
CA LEU A 14 7.21 7.24 -21.40
C LEU A 14 6.48 6.41 -20.33
N LEU A 15 5.59 7.02 -19.55
CA LEU A 15 4.70 6.33 -18.63
C LEU A 15 3.73 5.39 -19.38
N GLU A 16 3.21 5.86 -20.52
CA GLU A 16 2.26 5.14 -21.36
C GLU A 16 2.89 4.03 -22.20
N LEU A 17 4.22 4.01 -22.33
CA LEU A 17 4.91 3.05 -23.19
C LEU A 17 4.75 1.61 -22.68
N GLU A 18 4.18 0.76 -23.52
CA GLU A 18 4.15 -0.69 -23.31
C GLU A 18 5.47 -1.31 -23.78
N GLN A 19 5.94 -2.37 -23.10
CA GLN A 19 7.16 -3.05 -23.51
C GLN A 19 6.90 -3.84 -24.79
N ASP A 20 7.23 -3.24 -25.94
CA ASP A 20 7.31 -3.96 -27.20
C ASP A 20 8.47 -4.97 -27.14
N ALA A 21 8.13 -6.26 -27.00
CA ALA A 21 9.06 -7.39 -27.09
C ALA A 21 9.90 -7.40 -28.39
N SER A 22 9.50 -6.64 -29.41
CA SER A 22 10.24 -6.47 -30.67
C SER A 22 11.47 -5.57 -30.57
N SER A 23 11.59 -4.73 -29.54
CA SER A 23 12.72 -3.78 -29.38
C SER A 23 13.99 -4.41 -28.82
N ALA A 24 13.89 -5.63 -28.25
CA ALA A 24 15.04 -6.42 -27.75
C ALA A 24 15.98 -6.92 -28.87
N LYS A 25 15.63 -6.76 -30.15
CA LYS A 25 16.46 -7.26 -31.27
C LYS A 25 17.66 -6.38 -31.64
N LEU A 26 17.82 -5.19 -31.04
CA LEU A 26 18.82 -4.20 -31.47
C LEU A 26 19.99 -3.98 -30.50
N LEU A 27 19.93 -4.49 -29.26
CA LEU A 27 20.99 -4.36 -28.26
C LEU A 27 21.35 -5.73 -27.66
N ASN A 28 22.64 -5.98 -27.47
CA ASN A 28 23.12 -7.19 -26.81
C ASN A 28 22.57 -7.25 -25.37
N GLU A 29 21.82 -8.29 -25.03
CA GLU A 29 21.13 -8.48 -23.76
C GLU A 29 22.06 -8.28 -22.54
N LYS A 30 23.34 -8.69 -22.68
CA LYS A 30 24.39 -8.47 -21.67
C LYS A 30 24.69 -7.00 -21.41
N ASP A 31 24.66 -6.16 -22.44
CA ASP A 31 24.95 -4.73 -22.30
C ASP A 31 23.74 -3.97 -21.74
N MET A 32 22.52 -4.40 -22.08
CA MET A 32 21.30 -3.92 -21.43
C MET A 32 21.26 -4.24 -19.94
N ASN A 33 21.65 -5.46 -19.54
CA ASN A 33 21.72 -5.83 -18.13
C ASN A 33 22.77 -5.00 -17.36
N LYS A 34 23.92 -4.68 -17.98
CA LYS A 34 24.90 -3.76 -17.39
C LYS A 34 24.34 -2.34 -17.24
N ILE A 35 23.56 -1.86 -18.20
CA ILE A 35 22.91 -0.54 -18.13
C ILE A 35 21.87 -0.54 -17.00
N LYS A 36 21.01 -1.57 -16.91
CA LYS A 36 20.04 -1.72 -15.82
C LYS A 36 20.71 -1.72 -14.45
N GLU A 37 21.80 -2.47 -14.28
CA GLU A 37 22.57 -2.50 -13.03
C GLU A 37 23.17 -1.14 -12.68
N LYS A 38 23.65 -0.37 -13.67
CA LYS A 38 24.09 1.01 -13.44
C LYS A 38 22.95 1.93 -13.00
N ILE A 39 21.78 1.81 -13.63
CA ILE A 39 20.58 2.56 -13.25
C ILE A 39 20.17 2.21 -11.82
N ARG A 40 20.15 0.92 -11.46
CA ARG A 40 19.85 0.43 -10.10
C ARG A 40 20.71 1.14 -9.06
N ARG A 41 22.03 1.10 -9.24
CA ARG A 41 22.99 1.72 -8.31
C ARG A 41 22.82 3.23 -8.23
N LEU A 42 22.47 3.89 -9.33
CA LEU A 42 22.17 5.32 -9.33
C LEU A 42 20.89 5.62 -8.54
N CYS A 43 19.83 4.83 -8.71
CA CYS A 43 18.60 4.97 -7.92
C CYS A 43 18.84 4.75 -6.42
N GLU A 44 19.64 3.74 -6.06
CA GLU A 44 20.05 3.50 -4.67
C GLU A 44 20.85 4.68 -4.12
N THR A 45 21.81 5.21 -4.88
CA THR A 45 22.68 6.31 -4.42
C THR A 45 21.95 7.64 -4.30
N VAL A 46 21.07 7.97 -5.25
CA VAL A 46 20.43 9.30 -5.36
C VAL A 46 19.12 9.37 -4.57
N HIS A 47 18.35 8.28 -4.56
CA HIS A 47 17.00 8.25 -4.00
C HIS A 47 16.86 7.31 -2.79
N ASN A 48 17.94 6.63 -2.38
CA ASN A 48 17.91 5.59 -1.34
C ASN A 48 16.82 4.54 -1.60
N LYS A 49 16.62 4.19 -2.88
CA LYS A 49 15.56 3.30 -3.34
C LYS A 49 16.15 2.08 -4.02
N HIS A 50 15.85 0.91 -3.46
CA HIS A 50 16.24 -0.38 -4.00
C HIS A 50 15.20 -0.83 -5.03
N LEU A 51 15.61 -0.95 -6.28
CA LEU A 51 14.77 -1.44 -7.37
C LEU A 51 15.30 -2.79 -7.85
N ASP A 52 14.41 -3.76 -8.02
CA ASP A 52 14.77 -5.03 -8.66
C ASP A 52 15.06 -4.80 -10.15
N LEU A 53 15.99 -5.59 -10.70
CA LEU A 53 16.40 -5.47 -12.11
C LEU A 53 15.24 -5.70 -13.10
N GLU A 54 14.24 -6.48 -12.69
CA GLU A 54 13.01 -6.73 -13.43
C GLU A 54 12.12 -5.48 -13.50
N ASN A 55 12.16 -4.65 -12.46
CA ASN A 55 11.40 -3.40 -12.35
C ASN A 55 12.08 -2.21 -13.04
N ILE A 56 13.28 -2.39 -13.61
CA ILE A 56 13.95 -1.36 -14.41
C ILE A 56 13.41 -1.37 -15.84
N THR A 57 12.19 -0.84 -15.98
CA THR A 57 11.50 -0.63 -17.25
C THR A 57 11.27 0.86 -17.49
N THR A 58 11.10 1.27 -18.75
CA THR A 58 10.85 2.68 -19.10
C THR A 58 9.68 3.27 -18.32
N GLY A 59 8.57 2.54 -18.29
CA GLY A 59 7.36 3.01 -17.63
C GLY A 59 7.46 3.03 -16.10
N HIS A 60 8.19 2.10 -15.49
CA HIS A 60 8.41 2.14 -14.04
C HIS A 60 9.32 3.30 -13.64
N LEU A 61 10.39 3.56 -14.41
CA LEU A 61 11.26 4.73 -14.17
C LEU A 61 10.52 6.06 -14.40
N ALA A 62 9.64 6.13 -15.41
CA ALA A 62 8.81 7.31 -15.65
C ALA A 62 7.82 7.54 -14.50
N MET A 63 7.15 6.48 -14.02
CA MET A 63 6.29 6.56 -12.84
C MET A 63 7.08 7.06 -11.62
N GLU A 64 8.23 6.45 -11.31
CA GLU A 64 9.06 6.85 -10.18
C GLU A 64 9.55 8.31 -10.27
N THR A 65 9.83 8.77 -11.49
CA THR A 65 10.16 10.19 -11.73
C THR A 65 8.98 11.09 -11.41
N LEU A 66 7.77 10.75 -11.90
CA LEU A 66 6.56 11.52 -11.61
C LEU A 66 6.23 11.52 -10.11
N LEU A 67 6.29 10.38 -9.44
CA LEU A 67 6.09 10.26 -7.99
C LEU A 67 7.10 11.10 -7.20
N SER A 68 8.35 11.18 -7.67
CA SER A 68 9.36 12.03 -7.05
C SER A 68 9.02 13.51 -7.20
N LEU A 69 8.57 13.92 -8.40
CA LEU A 69 8.20 15.31 -8.71
C LEU A 69 6.88 15.75 -8.06
N THR A 70 5.99 14.82 -7.74
CA THR A 70 4.72 15.08 -7.03
C THR A 70 4.82 14.82 -5.52
N SER A 71 6.00 14.43 -5.03
CA SER A 71 6.23 14.11 -3.63
C SER A 71 6.11 15.35 -2.74
N LYS A 72 5.91 15.11 -1.44
CA LYS A 72 5.93 16.17 -0.42
C LYS A 72 7.23 16.99 -0.44
N ARG A 73 8.37 16.37 -0.80
CA ARG A 73 9.66 17.04 -0.91
C ARG A 73 9.72 18.03 -2.07
N ALA A 74 9.06 17.70 -3.18
CA ALA A 74 9.01 18.54 -4.37
C ALA A 74 7.99 19.69 -4.24
N GLY A 75 6.98 19.53 -3.37
CA GLY A 75 5.92 20.51 -3.15
C GLY A 75 4.80 20.41 -4.20
N ASP A 76 3.86 21.37 -4.18
CA ASP A 76 2.63 21.26 -4.97
C ASP A 76 2.73 21.83 -6.39
N TRP A 77 3.79 22.58 -6.70
CA TRP A 77 3.96 23.24 -8.01
C TRP A 77 3.77 22.27 -9.19
N PHE A 78 4.43 21.11 -9.15
CA PHE A 78 4.34 20.16 -10.25
C PHE A 78 2.98 19.45 -10.32
N LYS A 79 2.30 19.27 -9.17
CA LYS A 79 0.93 18.71 -9.15
C LYS A 79 -0.04 19.63 -9.88
N GLU A 80 0.12 20.94 -9.71
CA GLU A 80 -0.70 21.95 -10.40
C GLU A 80 -0.35 22.04 -11.88
N GLU A 81 0.94 22.08 -12.22
CA GLU A 81 1.41 22.17 -13.60
C GLU A 81 0.96 20.95 -14.43
N LEU A 82 1.03 19.75 -13.85
CA LEU A 82 0.58 18.52 -14.50
C LEU A 82 -0.91 18.57 -14.87
N ARG A 83 -1.74 19.22 -14.04
CA ARG A 83 -3.15 19.47 -14.35
C ARG A 83 -3.30 20.55 -15.43
N LEU A 84 -2.67 21.71 -15.26
CA LEU A 84 -2.84 22.87 -16.14
C LEU A 84 -2.37 22.61 -17.58
N LEU A 85 -1.38 21.73 -17.75
CA LEU A 85 -0.85 21.36 -19.06
C LEU A 85 -1.62 20.20 -19.73
N GLY A 86 -2.65 19.66 -19.06
CA GLY A 86 -3.48 18.55 -19.54
C GLY A 86 -2.83 17.17 -19.33
N GLY A 87 -1.82 17.06 -18.46
CA GLY A 87 -1.17 15.79 -18.19
C GLY A 87 -2.05 14.80 -17.44
N LEU A 88 -2.89 15.29 -16.53
CA LEU A 88 -3.88 14.44 -15.83
C LEU A 88 -4.89 13.81 -16.81
N ASP A 89 -5.28 14.54 -17.85
CA ASP A 89 -6.20 14.08 -18.89
C ASP A 89 -5.68 12.81 -19.57
N HIS A 90 -4.42 12.86 -20.01
CA HIS A 90 -3.76 11.75 -20.69
C HIS A 90 -3.64 10.52 -19.77
N ILE A 91 -3.25 10.75 -18.50
CA ILE A 91 -3.13 9.67 -17.51
C ILE A 91 -4.50 9.00 -17.26
N VAL A 92 -5.58 9.77 -17.14
CA VAL A 92 -6.94 9.22 -16.96
C VAL A 92 -7.41 8.47 -18.21
N ASP A 93 -7.12 9.00 -19.40
CA ASP A 93 -7.45 8.34 -20.66
C ASP A 93 -6.69 7.01 -20.81
N LYS A 94 -5.43 6.93 -20.37
CA LYS A 94 -4.67 5.68 -20.35
C LYS A 94 -5.23 4.69 -19.34
N VAL A 95 -5.63 5.13 -18.13
CA VAL A 95 -6.33 4.24 -17.17
C VAL A 95 -7.57 3.64 -17.82
N LYS A 96 -8.38 4.46 -18.50
CA LYS A 96 -9.57 3.97 -19.20
C LYS A 96 -9.22 2.93 -20.26
N GLU A 97 -8.21 3.19 -21.10
CA GLU A 97 -7.75 2.26 -22.13
C GLU A 97 -7.33 0.91 -21.53
N CYS A 98 -6.47 0.92 -20.50
CA CYS A 98 -6.04 -0.29 -19.81
C CYS A 98 -7.21 -1.07 -19.22
N VAL A 99 -8.18 -0.39 -18.60
CA VAL A 99 -9.36 -1.03 -18.00
C VAL A 99 -10.29 -1.63 -19.04
N ASP A 100 -10.46 -0.98 -20.20
CA ASP A 100 -11.28 -1.53 -21.29
C ASP A 100 -10.67 -2.81 -21.89
N HIS A 101 -9.35 -3.04 -21.72
CA HIS A 101 -8.67 -4.28 -22.10
C HIS A 101 -8.84 -5.40 -21.06
N LEU A 102 -9.07 -5.09 -19.78
CA LEU A 102 -9.31 -6.11 -18.74
C LEU A 102 -10.60 -6.92 -18.99
N SER A 103 -11.59 -6.34 -19.67
CA SER A 103 -12.87 -7.00 -19.98
C SER A 103 -12.78 -7.99 -21.16
N ARG A 104 -11.62 -8.09 -21.83
CA ARG A 104 -11.42 -8.96 -22.98
C ARG A 104 -10.78 -10.28 -22.55
N ASP A 105 -11.08 -11.35 -23.29
CA ASP A 105 -10.37 -12.63 -23.17
C ASP A 105 -8.97 -12.47 -23.81
N GLU A 106 -8.09 -11.81 -23.07
CA GLU A 106 -6.72 -11.52 -23.46
C GLU A 106 -5.77 -12.63 -22.97
N ASP A 107 -4.66 -12.81 -23.67
CA ASP A 107 -3.56 -13.63 -23.16
C ASP A 107 -2.96 -13.01 -21.89
N GLU A 108 -2.32 -13.84 -21.06
CA GLU A 108 -1.81 -13.45 -19.74
C GLU A 108 -0.77 -12.31 -19.81
N GLU A 109 0.01 -12.21 -20.90
CA GLU A 109 0.97 -11.13 -21.10
C GLU A 109 0.27 -9.77 -21.28
N LYS A 110 -0.76 -9.72 -22.13
CA LYS A 110 -1.56 -8.51 -22.34
C LYS A 110 -2.38 -8.13 -21.10
N LEU A 111 -2.94 -9.12 -20.41
CA LEU A 111 -3.65 -8.89 -19.15
C LEU A 111 -2.73 -8.19 -18.13
N VAL A 112 -1.51 -8.70 -17.98
CA VAL A 112 -0.53 -8.11 -17.05
C VAL A 112 -0.07 -6.73 -17.52
N ALA A 113 0.14 -6.53 -18.82
CA ALA A 113 0.47 -5.22 -19.37
C ALA A 113 -0.64 -4.19 -19.07
N SER A 114 -1.90 -4.58 -19.21
CA SER A 114 -3.07 -3.76 -18.89
C SER A 114 -3.16 -3.43 -17.39
N LEU A 115 -2.98 -4.43 -16.52
CA LEU A 115 -2.99 -4.23 -15.06
C LEU A 115 -1.88 -3.28 -14.59
N TRP A 116 -0.64 -3.50 -15.04
CA TRP A 116 0.49 -2.62 -14.71
C TRP A 116 0.40 -1.25 -15.37
N GLY A 117 -0.21 -1.15 -16.55
CA GLY A 117 -0.51 0.12 -17.19
C GLY A 117 -1.45 0.97 -16.34
N ALA A 118 -2.54 0.36 -15.86
CA ALA A 118 -3.49 1.01 -14.95
C ALA A 118 -2.84 1.35 -13.60
N GLU A 119 -2.14 0.41 -12.96
CA GLU A 119 -1.49 0.61 -11.65
C GLU A 119 -0.52 1.79 -11.66
N ARG A 120 0.37 1.87 -12.65
CA ARG A 120 1.35 2.97 -12.75
C ARG A 120 0.67 4.32 -12.87
N CYS A 121 -0.36 4.42 -13.69
CA CYS A 121 -1.12 5.65 -13.89
C CYS A 121 -1.89 6.03 -12.62
N LEU A 122 -2.57 5.08 -12.00
CA LEU A 122 -3.34 5.28 -10.76
C LEU A 122 -2.45 5.76 -9.62
N ARG A 123 -1.23 5.23 -9.46
CA ARG A 123 -0.30 5.71 -8.42
C ARG A 123 0.13 7.16 -8.61
N VAL A 124 0.30 7.61 -9.85
CA VAL A 124 0.57 9.03 -10.13
C VAL A 124 -0.66 9.88 -9.76
N LEU A 125 -1.87 9.45 -10.15
CA LEU A 125 -3.13 10.13 -9.82
C LEU A 125 -3.37 10.19 -8.30
N GLU A 126 -3.02 9.12 -7.60
CA GLU A 126 -3.05 9.02 -6.15
C GLU A 126 -2.09 10.05 -5.53
N SER A 127 -0.86 10.13 -6.01
CA SER A 127 0.14 11.09 -5.50
C SER A 127 -0.27 12.56 -5.70
N VAL A 128 -0.81 12.91 -6.87
CA VAL A 128 -1.19 14.29 -7.19
C VAL A 128 -2.46 14.77 -6.49
N THR A 129 -3.24 13.85 -5.90
CA THR A 129 -4.45 14.15 -5.14
C THR A 129 -4.21 14.26 -3.63
N VAL A 130 -3.04 13.84 -3.15
CA VAL A 130 -2.64 14.00 -1.74
C VAL A 130 -2.57 15.49 -1.38
N HIS A 131 -3.43 15.90 -0.44
CA HIS A 131 -3.56 17.28 0.05
C HIS A 131 -3.76 18.32 -1.08
N ASN A 132 -4.42 17.92 -2.17
CA ASN A 132 -4.67 18.81 -3.30
C ASN A 132 -6.15 18.76 -3.73
N PRO A 133 -7.05 19.53 -3.07
CA PRO A 133 -8.49 19.54 -3.35
C PRO A 133 -8.83 19.94 -4.79
N GLU A 134 -7.93 20.72 -5.38
CA GLU A 134 -8.01 21.25 -6.73
C GLU A 134 -7.82 20.16 -7.79
N ASN A 135 -6.85 19.27 -7.60
CA ASN A 135 -6.67 18.06 -8.42
C ASN A 135 -7.75 17.01 -8.15
N GLN A 136 -8.17 16.83 -6.89
CA GLN A 136 -9.31 15.96 -6.57
C GLN A 136 -10.55 16.39 -7.35
N SER A 137 -10.94 17.67 -7.25
CA SER A 137 -12.12 18.22 -7.93
C SER A 137 -12.01 18.10 -9.46
N TYR A 138 -10.81 18.36 -10.01
CA TYR A 138 -10.54 18.21 -11.43
C TYR A 138 -10.78 16.78 -11.92
N LEU A 139 -10.19 15.79 -11.23
CA LEU A 139 -10.27 14.38 -11.62
C LEU A 139 -11.68 13.79 -11.47
N ILE A 140 -12.46 14.25 -10.49
CA ILE A 140 -13.86 13.83 -10.35
C ILE A 140 -14.69 14.43 -11.50
N ALA A 141 -14.39 15.66 -11.94
CA ALA A 141 -15.18 16.34 -12.98
C ALA A 141 -14.81 15.90 -14.41
N TYR A 142 -13.56 15.49 -14.62
CA TYR A 142 -13.04 15.17 -15.95
C TYR A 142 -13.85 14.09 -16.67
N LYS A 143 -14.31 14.39 -17.90
CA LYS A 143 -15.08 13.51 -18.79
C LYS A 143 -16.17 12.71 -18.05
N ASP A 144 -17.06 13.42 -17.37
CA ASP A 144 -18.19 12.81 -16.64
C ASP A 144 -17.74 11.75 -15.61
N SER A 145 -16.71 12.09 -14.83
CA SER A 145 -16.12 11.22 -13.80
C SER A 145 -15.46 9.96 -14.36
N GLN A 146 -14.83 10.07 -15.54
CA GLN A 146 -14.21 8.94 -16.24
C GLN A 146 -13.24 8.13 -15.36
N LEU A 147 -12.47 8.80 -14.49
CA LEU A 147 -11.55 8.12 -13.57
C LEU A 147 -12.33 7.21 -12.60
N ILE A 148 -13.38 7.71 -11.96
CA ILE A 148 -14.20 6.93 -11.02
C ILE A 148 -14.89 5.77 -11.74
N VAL A 149 -15.45 6.01 -12.92
CA VAL A 149 -16.09 4.98 -13.75
C VAL A 149 -15.10 3.87 -14.13
N SER A 150 -13.89 4.24 -14.55
CA SER A 150 -12.85 3.26 -14.87
C SER A 150 -12.35 2.52 -13.64
N SER A 151 -12.10 3.22 -12.53
CA SER A 151 -11.67 2.62 -11.26
C SER A 151 -12.69 1.61 -10.72
N ALA A 152 -13.98 1.90 -10.80
CA ALA A 152 -15.03 1.00 -10.34
C ALA A 152 -15.09 -0.30 -11.15
N ARG A 153 -15.08 -0.18 -12.49
CA ARG A 153 -15.03 -1.34 -13.40
C ARG A 153 -13.76 -2.16 -13.21
N ALA A 154 -12.61 -1.48 -13.05
CA ALA A 154 -11.33 -2.12 -12.82
C ALA A 154 -11.34 -2.95 -11.52
N LEU A 155 -11.90 -2.39 -10.43
CA LEU A 155 -11.95 -3.08 -9.15
C LEU A 155 -12.82 -4.34 -9.22
N GLN A 156 -13.94 -4.28 -9.95
CA GLN A 156 -14.80 -5.43 -10.21
C GLN A 156 -14.08 -6.54 -10.96
N HIS A 157 -13.39 -6.20 -12.05
CA HIS A 157 -12.58 -7.18 -12.78
C HIS A 157 -11.47 -7.74 -11.92
N CYS A 158 -10.82 -6.91 -11.09
CA CYS A 158 -9.80 -7.41 -10.17
C CYS A 158 -10.38 -8.36 -9.12
N GLU A 159 -11.60 -8.13 -8.62
CA GLU A 159 -12.30 -9.04 -7.71
C GLU A 159 -12.53 -10.42 -8.35
N GLU A 160 -12.83 -10.48 -9.64
CA GLU A 160 -12.99 -11.74 -10.38
C GLU A 160 -11.62 -12.41 -10.63
N LEU A 161 -10.65 -11.64 -11.13
CA LEU A 161 -9.32 -12.13 -11.48
C LEU A 161 -8.55 -12.66 -10.27
N ILE A 162 -8.68 -12.05 -9.09
CA ILE A 162 -7.96 -12.52 -7.90
C ILE A 162 -8.45 -13.89 -7.42
N GLN A 163 -9.70 -14.27 -7.74
CA GLN A 163 -10.22 -15.60 -7.49
C GLN A 163 -9.61 -16.62 -8.45
N GLN A 164 -9.47 -16.24 -9.72
CA GLN A 164 -8.85 -17.07 -10.75
C GLN A 164 -7.36 -17.28 -10.50
N TYR A 165 -6.65 -16.24 -10.08
CA TYR A 165 -5.22 -16.25 -9.79
C TYR A 165 -4.93 -16.29 -8.30
N ASN A 166 -5.51 -17.28 -7.61
CA ASN A 166 -5.39 -17.48 -6.17
C ASN A 166 -3.93 -17.77 -5.75
N ARG A 167 -3.45 -17.04 -4.74
CA ARG A 167 -2.09 -17.13 -4.18
C ARG A 167 -2.07 -17.51 -2.70
N ALA A 168 -3.20 -17.92 -2.13
CA ALA A 168 -3.27 -18.30 -0.71
C ALA A 168 -2.56 -19.64 -0.44
N GLU A 169 -1.64 -19.62 0.53
CA GLU A 169 -0.83 -20.79 0.93
C GLU A 169 -1.67 -21.93 1.51
N ASP A 170 -2.82 -21.60 2.11
CA ASP A 170 -3.75 -22.56 2.72
C ASP A 170 -4.65 -23.29 1.69
N SER A 171 -4.55 -22.92 0.41
CA SER A 171 -5.38 -23.49 -0.66
C SER A 171 -4.74 -24.79 -1.16
N ILE A 172 -5.39 -25.94 -0.89
CA ILE A 172 -4.94 -27.27 -1.32
C ILE A 172 -4.95 -27.33 -2.86
N CYS A 173 -3.83 -26.95 -3.48
CA CYS A 173 -3.60 -27.15 -4.90
C CYS A 173 -3.07 -28.57 -5.10
N LEU A 174 -3.74 -29.37 -5.94
CA LEU A 174 -3.29 -30.71 -6.31
C LEU A 174 -1.87 -30.62 -6.91
N ALA A 175 -0.95 -31.34 -6.30
CA ALA A 175 0.49 -31.28 -6.57
C ALA A 175 0.84 -31.83 -7.96
N ASP A 176 0.85 -30.98 -9.00
CA ASP A 176 1.64 -31.27 -10.22
C ASP A 176 1.97 -30.09 -11.17
N SER A 177 1.77 -28.82 -10.78
CA SER A 177 1.83 -27.70 -11.74
C SER A 177 2.78 -26.55 -11.35
N LYS A 178 4.10 -26.84 -11.27
CA LYS A 178 5.15 -25.82 -11.02
C LYS A 178 5.22 -24.66 -12.05
N PRO A 179 4.98 -24.86 -13.37
CA PRO A 179 5.00 -23.76 -14.34
C PRO A 179 3.82 -22.79 -14.19
N HIS A 180 2.62 -23.32 -13.90
CA HIS A 180 1.43 -22.50 -13.68
C HIS A 180 1.54 -21.64 -12.44
N GLN A 181 2.27 -22.09 -11.41
CA GLN A 181 2.44 -21.34 -10.16
C GLN A 181 3.19 -20.02 -10.35
N ASN A 182 4.18 -19.95 -11.24
CA ASN A 182 4.91 -18.69 -11.52
C ASN A 182 4.02 -17.67 -12.23
N VAL A 183 3.22 -18.13 -13.19
CA VAL A 183 2.28 -17.29 -13.93
C VAL A 183 1.16 -16.82 -13.01
N THR A 184 0.57 -17.72 -12.22
CA THR A 184 -0.45 -17.37 -11.21
C THR A 184 0.07 -16.36 -10.20
N ASN A 185 1.31 -16.50 -9.75
CA ASN A 185 1.93 -15.53 -8.85
C ASN A 185 2.15 -14.16 -9.52
N HIS A 186 2.63 -14.14 -10.76
CA HIS A 186 2.89 -12.90 -11.50
C HIS A 186 1.59 -12.13 -11.81
N VAL A 187 0.58 -12.82 -12.35
CA VAL A 187 -0.73 -12.20 -12.64
C VAL A 187 -1.43 -11.81 -11.35
N GLY A 188 -1.48 -12.69 -10.35
CA GLY A 188 -2.14 -12.41 -9.07
C GLY A 188 -1.50 -11.25 -8.31
N LYS A 189 -0.17 -11.06 -8.42
CA LYS A 189 0.51 -9.86 -7.90
C LYS A 189 0.12 -8.60 -8.68
N ALA A 190 0.07 -8.65 -10.00
CA ALA A 190 -0.35 -7.51 -10.82
C ALA A 190 -1.80 -7.08 -10.49
N VAL A 191 -2.69 -8.05 -10.26
CA VAL A 191 -4.08 -7.79 -9.83
C VAL A 191 -4.11 -7.10 -8.48
N GLU A 192 -3.42 -7.66 -7.48
CA GLU A 192 -3.34 -7.10 -6.12
C GLU A 192 -2.79 -5.66 -6.13
N ASP A 193 -1.67 -5.43 -6.80
CA ASP A 193 -1.03 -4.12 -6.89
C ASP A 193 -1.96 -3.10 -7.57
N CYS A 194 -2.70 -3.52 -8.60
CA CYS A 194 -3.73 -2.70 -9.25
C CYS A 194 -4.89 -2.38 -8.29
N MET A 195 -5.41 -3.36 -7.55
CA MET A 195 -6.47 -3.15 -6.55
C MET A 195 -6.07 -2.10 -5.51
N ARG A 196 -4.85 -2.20 -4.98
CA ARG A 196 -4.34 -1.23 -3.99
C ARG A 196 -4.28 0.18 -4.57
N ALA A 197 -3.79 0.34 -5.80
CA ALA A 197 -3.75 1.63 -6.48
C ALA A 197 -5.15 2.21 -6.76
N ILE A 198 -6.12 1.37 -7.17
CA ILE A 198 -7.51 1.78 -7.38
C ILE A 198 -8.12 2.30 -6.07
N ILE A 199 -8.00 1.53 -4.99
CA ILE A 199 -8.55 1.89 -3.68
C ILE A 199 -7.92 3.19 -3.18
N GLY A 200 -6.59 3.35 -3.27
CA GLY A 200 -5.89 4.57 -2.86
C GLY A 200 -6.40 5.82 -3.58
N VAL A 201 -6.62 5.74 -4.90
CA VAL A 201 -7.22 6.86 -5.66
C VAL A 201 -8.64 7.14 -5.17
N LEU A 202 -9.49 6.13 -5.03
CA LEU A 202 -10.88 6.31 -4.57
C LEU A 202 -10.94 6.92 -3.16
N LEU A 203 -10.06 6.53 -2.25
CA LEU A 203 -9.96 7.16 -0.93
C LEU A 203 -9.65 8.65 -1.04
N ASN A 204 -8.65 9.03 -1.84
CA ASN A 204 -8.31 10.45 -2.03
C ASN A 204 -9.45 11.25 -2.63
N LEU A 205 -10.25 10.66 -3.54
CA LEU A 205 -11.38 11.33 -4.17
C LEU A 205 -12.63 11.38 -3.28
N THR A 206 -12.70 10.62 -2.19
CA THR A 206 -13.90 10.52 -1.33
C THR A 206 -13.69 11.05 0.10
N ASN A 207 -12.45 11.12 0.60
CA ASN A 207 -12.14 11.40 2.01
C ASN A 207 -12.63 12.77 2.52
N ASP A 208 -12.73 13.80 1.66
CA ASP A 208 -13.26 15.13 2.01
C ASP A 208 -14.04 15.77 0.84
N ASN A 209 -14.51 14.95 -0.10
CA ASN A 209 -15.25 15.43 -1.27
C ASN A 209 -16.57 14.68 -1.41
N GLU A 210 -17.65 15.30 -0.96
CA GLU A 210 -18.99 14.72 -0.95
C GLU A 210 -19.49 14.38 -2.37
N TRP A 211 -19.08 15.17 -3.38
CA TRP A 211 -19.41 14.89 -4.77
C TRP A 211 -18.64 13.68 -5.29
N GLY A 212 -17.37 13.54 -4.95
CA GLY A 212 -16.56 12.34 -5.24
C GLY A 212 -17.13 11.09 -4.56
N SER A 213 -17.55 11.19 -3.30
CA SER A 213 -18.24 10.12 -2.57
C SER A 213 -19.55 9.71 -3.25
N THR A 214 -20.39 10.69 -3.61
CA THR A 214 -21.65 10.44 -4.32
C THR A 214 -21.41 9.75 -5.67
N LYS A 215 -20.50 10.28 -6.49
CA LYS A 215 -20.18 9.72 -7.81
C LYS A 215 -19.59 8.32 -7.74
N THR A 216 -18.80 8.04 -6.71
CA THR A 216 -18.24 6.72 -6.44
C THR A 216 -19.35 5.75 -6.02
N GLY A 217 -20.22 6.15 -5.09
CA GLY A 217 -21.35 5.33 -4.63
C GLY A 217 -22.40 5.04 -5.70
N GLU A 218 -22.54 5.90 -6.71
CA GLU A 218 -23.42 5.71 -7.88
C GLU A 218 -22.93 4.62 -8.84
N GLN A 219 -21.67 4.19 -8.77
CA GLN A 219 -21.15 3.18 -9.68
C GLN A 219 -21.76 1.81 -9.39
N ASP A 220 -22.37 1.22 -10.43
CA ASP A 220 -23.07 -0.06 -10.35
C ASP A 220 -22.17 -1.12 -9.71
N GLY A 221 -22.63 -1.73 -8.62
CA GLY A 221 -21.95 -2.83 -7.95
C GLY A 221 -20.69 -2.46 -7.14
N LEU A 222 -20.24 -1.19 -7.14
CA LEU A 222 -18.98 -0.82 -6.49
C LEU A 222 -19.01 -1.00 -4.97
N ILE A 223 -20.12 -0.63 -4.31
CA ILE A 223 -20.26 -0.81 -2.85
C ILE A 223 -20.17 -2.30 -2.48
N GLY A 224 -20.80 -3.17 -3.28
CA GLY A 224 -20.71 -4.62 -3.11
C GLY A 224 -19.29 -5.14 -3.32
N THR A 225 -18.62 -4.64 -4.37
CA THR A 225 -17.22 -4.95 -4.67
C THR A 225 -16.31 -4.55 -3.51
N ALA A 226 -16.46 -3.33 -2.97
CA ALA A 226 -15.70 -2.85 -1.82
C ALA A 226 -15.90 -3.72 -0.58
N MET A 227 -17.13 -4.15 -0.30
CA MET A 227 -17.41 -5.10 0.78
C MET A 227 -16.75 -6.46 0.54
N ASN A 228 -16.76 -6.96 -0.70
CA ASN A 228 -16.08 -8.19 -1.07
C ASN A 228 -14.56 -8.05 -0.97
N CYS A 229 -13.98 -6.88 -1.24
CA CYS A 229 -12.57 -6.63 -1.02
C CYS A 229 -12.16 -6.74 0.46
N VAL A 230 -13.05 -6.43 1.41
CA VAL A 230 -12.82 -6.65 2.85
C VAL A 230 -13.05 -8.11 3.25
N LEU A 231 -14.18 -8.68 2.81
CA LEU A 231 -14.72 -9.93 3.35
C LEU A 231 -14.27 -11.18 2.59
N GLN A 232 -14.10 -11.07 1.27
CA GLN A 232 -13.87 -12.21 0.37
C GLN A 232 -12.45 -12.23 -0.20
N VAL A 233 -11.98 -11.13 -0.78
CA VAL A 233 -10.68 -11.04 -1.48
C VAL A 233 -9.49 -11.54 -0.65
N PRO A 234 -9.37 -11.22 0.66
CA PRO A 234 -8.20 -11.63 1.44
C PRO A 234 -8.00 -13.14 1.51
N LYS A 235 -9.04 -13.96 1.30
CA LYS A 235 -8.92 -15.42 1.31
C LYS A 235 -8.11 -15.97 0.12
N TYR A 236 -7.93 -15.17 -0.93
CA TYR A 236 -7.17 -15.53 -2.14
C TYR A 236 -5.74 -14.94 -2.13
N LEU A 237 -5.39 -14.17 -1.10
CA LEU A 237 -4.09 -13.53 -0.95
C LEU A 237 -3.20 -14.29 0.04
N PRO A 238 -1.86 -14.21 -0.13
CA PRO A 238 -0.89 -14.60 0.89
C PRO A 238 -1.16 -13.88 2.21
N GLN A 239 -0.87 -14.54 3.33
CA GLN A 239 -1.25 -14.04 4.66
C GLN A 239 -0.72 -12.62 4.94
N GLU A 240 0.52 -12.34 4.55
CA GLU A 240 1.19 -11.03 4.75
C GLU A 240 0.48 -9.86 4.05
N GLN A 241 -0.26 -10.14 2.97
CA GLN A 241 -0.93 -9.11 2.15
C GLN A 241 -2.41 -8.90 2.53
N ARG A 242 -2.96 -9.76 3.39
CA ARG A 242 -4.38 -9.71 3.78
C ARG A 242 -4.72 -8.46 4.59
N PHE A 243 -3.79 -8.03 5.43
CA PHE A 243 -3.97 -6.87 6.29
C PHE A 243 -4.07 -5.58 5.48
N ASP A 244 -3.13 -5.37 4.54
CA ASP A 244 -3.07 -4.17 3.72
C ASP A 244 -4.35 -3.95 2.93
N ILE A 245 -4.87 -4.97 2.23
CA ILE A 245 -6.14 -4.84 1.47
C ILE A 245 -7.31 -4.51 2.41
N ARG A 246 -7.38 -5.14 3.58
CA ARG A 246 -8.46 -4.87 4.55
C ARG A 246 -8.37 -3.44 5.07
N VAL A 247 -7.19 -2.98 5.45
CA VAL A 247 -7.00 -1.65 6.02
C VAL A 247 -7.06 -0.55 4.98
N LEU A 248 -6.62 -0.78 3.73
CA LEU A 248 -6.75 0.19 2.64
C LEU A 248 -8.22 0.57 2.42
N LEU A 249 -9.16 -0.38 2.48
CA LEU A 249 -10.59 -0.06 2.41
C LEU A 249 -11.10 0.74 3.62
N PHE A 250 -10.40 0.63 4.73
CA PHE A 250 -10.82 1.21 6.00
C PHE A 250 -10.11 2.49 6.39
N LEU A 251 -8.95 2.83 5.83
CA LEU A 251 -8.25 4.13 5.85
C LEU A 251 -6.75 3.94 5.49
N GLU A 252 -6.27 4.55 4.40
CA GLU A 252 -4.83 4.78 4.21
C GLU A 252 -4.43 6.07 4.97
N ARG A 253 -3.96 5.92 6.22
CA ARG A 253 -3.37 7.01 7.02
C ARG A 253 -1.87 6.85 7.27
N GLU A 254 -1.22 5.91 6.59
CA GLU A 254 0.22 5.65 6.71
C GLU A 254 1.06 6.90 6.37
N ARG A 255 0.62 7.72 5.40
CA ARG A 255 1.34 8.95 5.01
C ARG A 255 1.27 10.09 6.03
N ALA A 256 0.32 10.05 6.96
CA ALA A 256 0.27 10.99 8.08
C ALA A 256 1.20 10.55 9.23
N ALA A 257 1.42 9.24 9.42
CA ALA A 257 2.34 8.69 10.42
C ALA A 257 3.82 8.95 10.07
N GLN A 258 4.20 8.91 8.79
CA GLN A 258 5.55 9.30 8.33
C GLN A 258 5.90 10.77 8.64
N LEU A 259 4.89 11.62 8.88
CA LEU A 259 5.05 13.01 9.31
C LEU A 259 5.42 13.14 10.80
N ALA A 260 5.10 12.12 11.60
CA ALA A 260 5.55 12.00 12.98
C ALA A 260 6.99 11.47 13.05
N GLU A 261 7.37 10.53 12.18
CA GLU A 261 8.74 9.99 12.10
C GLU A 261 9.78 11.06 11.72
N SER A 262 9.44 11.93 10.76
CA SER A 262 10.29 13.08 10.37
C SER A 262 10.52 14.09 11.50
N LYS A 263 9.63 14.18 12.50
CA LYS A 263 9.80 15.06 13.67
C LYS A 263 10.62 14.40 14.78
N THR A 264 10.62 13.07 14.89
CA THR A 264 11.49 12.33 15.82
C THR A 264 12.94 12.29 15.36
N ASP A 265 13.22 12.24 14.05
CA ASP A 265 14.59 12.26 13.54
C ASP A 265 15.33 13.60 13.76
N GLU A 266 14.60 14.72 13.84
CA GLU A 266 15.16 16.01 14.24
C GLU A 266 15.38 16.12 15.76
N LEU A 267 14.59 15.41 16.58
CA LEU A 267 14.71 15.41 18.05
C LEU A 267 15.77 14.44 18.59
N ILE A 268 16.13 13.39 17.84
CA ILE A 268 17.17 12.42 18.23
C ILE A 268 18.59 12.98 18.02
N LYS A 269 18.77 14.05 17.23
CA LYS A 269 20.09 14.69 17.05
C LYS A 269 20.55 15.54 18.24
N ASP A 270 19.67 15.87 19.18
CA ASP A 270 19.97 16.77 20.32
C ASP A 270 19.87 16.09 21.70
N ALA A 271 19.84 14.75 21.77
CA ALA A 271 19.91 14.05 23.07
C ALA A 271 21.37 13.98 23.59
N PRO A 272 21.65 14.34 24.87
CA PRO A 272 23.00 14.30 25.42
C PRO A 272 23.51 12.86 25.57
N THR A 273 24.75 12.60 25.15
CA THR A 273 25.47 11.34 25.36
C THR A 273 25.61 11.03 26.86
N THR A 274 24.84 10.06 27.36
CA THR A 274 25.05 9.47 28.69
C THR A 274 26.06 8.32 28.63
N GLN A 275 27.21 8.58 29.26
CA GLN A 275 28.27 7.71 29.78
C GLN A 275 28.19 6.21 29.43
N HIS A 276 29.17 5.77 28.63
CA HIS A 276 29.54 4.37 28.43
C HIS A 276 29.94 3.69 29.74
N ASP A 277 29.33 2.53 29.98
CA ASP A 277 29.77 1.55 30.97
C ASP A 277 31.12 0.95 30.54
N LYS A 278 32.05 0.82 31.50
CA LYS A 278 33.43 0.37 31.24
C LYS A 278 33.49 -1.15 31.36
N SER A 279 33.42 -1.85 30.22
CA SER A 279 33.95 -3.20 30.10
C SER A 279 34.58 -3.43 28.71
N GLY A 280 35.91 -3.59 28.69
CA GLY A 280 36.70 -3.99 27.51
C GLY A 280 37.57 -2.88 26.91
N GLU A 281 38.89 -3.06 26.93
CA GLU A 281 39.87 -2.23 26.20
C GLU A 281 40.19 -2.87 24.84
N TRP A 282 40.23 -2.04 23.80
CA TRP A 282 40.75 -2.39 22.49
C TRP A 282 42.26 -2.16 22.44
N GLN A 283 43.04 -3.17 22.05
CA GLN A 283 44.46 -2.97 21.71
C GLN A 283 44.69 -3.31 20.24
N GLU A 284 45.35 -2.39 19.55
CA GLU A 284 45.57 -2.42 18.12
C GLU A 284 47.03 -2.84 17.85
N THR A 285 47.22 -4.03 17.31
CA THR A 285 48.53 -4.45 16.75
C THR A 285 48.33 -4.93 15.32
N SER A 286 48.77 -4.10 14.38
CA SER A 286 49.08 -4.41 12.98
C SER A 286 48.22 -5.48 12.29
N GLY A 287 46.98 -5.10 11.95
CA GLY A 287 46.31 -5.61 10.75
C GLY A 287 45.07 -6.49 10.93
N GLU A 288 44.73 -6.95 12.13
CA GLU A 288 43.47 -7.67 12.40
C GLU A 288 42.92 -7.29 13.78
N ILE A 289 41.63 -6.95 13.86
CA ILE A 289 40.94 -6.57 15.10
C ILE A 289 40.38 -7.86 15.73
N GLN A 290 40.91 -8.28 16.88
CA GLN A 290 40.45 -9.46 17.61
C GLN A 290 40.05 -9.11 19.05
N TRP A 291 38.81 -9.43 19.42
CA TRP A 291 38.34 -9.41 20.81
C TRP A 291 38.96 -10.59 21.58
N VAL A 292 39.59 -10.34 22.73
CA VAL A 292 40.09 -11.40 23.61
C VAL A 292 39.38 -11.30 24.96
N SER A 293 38.51 -12.26 25.25
CA SER A 293 37.94 -12.47 26.58
C SER A 293 38.78 -13.51 27.33
N THR A 294 39.23 -13.21 28.54
CA THR A 294 39.93 -14.17 29.41
C THR A 294 39.03 -15.35 29.75
N GLU A 295 39.46 -16.53 29.32
CA GLU A 295 38.77 -17.83 29.34
C GLU A 295 38.26 -18.30 30.71
N LYS A 296 37.23 -19.16 30.67
CA LYS A 296 37.39 -20.57 31.05
C LYS A 296 36.64 -21.49 30.07
N THR A 297 37.36 -22.49 29.59
CA THR A 297 36.91 -23.63 28.79
C THR A 297 36.04 -24.60 29.62
N ASP A 298 34.93 -25.05 29.04
CA ASP A 298 34.62 -26.50 28.97
C ASP A 298 33.57 -26.75 27.87
N GLY A 299 33.81 -27.78 27.05
CA GLY A 299 33.11 -28.01 25.80
C GLY A 299 31.64 -28.37 25.97
N THR A 300 30.75 -27.55 25.40
CA THR A 300 29.34 -27.88 25.13
C THR A 300 28.78 -27.07 23.94
N GLU A 301 29.45 -27.08 22.78
CA GLU A 301 29.06 -26.22 21.63
C GLU A 301 27.93 -26.75 20.73
N GLU A 302 27.38 -27.95 20.98
CA GLU A 302 26.23 -28.46 20.18
C GLU A 302 24.86 -28.37 20.88
N ILE A 303 24.82 -28.18 22.20
CA ILE A 303 23.56 -28.08 22.96
C ILE A 303 23.09 -26.62 23.05
N HIS A 304 24.00 -25.67 23.25
CA HIS A 304 23.64 -24.25 23.35
C HIS A 304 23.19 -23.63 22.03
N LYS A 305 23.71 -24.05 20.87
CA LYS A 305 23.21 -23.56 19.57
C LYS A 305 21.78 -23.99 19.27
N LYS A 306 21.38 -25.21 19.69
CA LYS A 306 20.01 -25.67 19.53
C LYS A 306 19.04 -24.98 20.48
N GLU A 307 19.47 -24.71 21.71
CA GLU A 307 18.66 -23.96 22.68
C GLU A 307 18.50 -22.48 22.25
N GLU A 308 19.56 -21.83 21.76
CA GLU A 308 19.47 -20.47 21.19
C GLU A 308 18.61 -20.43 19.91
N ASP A 309 18.78 -21.41 19.00
CA ASP A 309 17.96 -21.51 17.79
C ASP A 309 16.47 -21.78 18.13
N ASP A 310 16.16 -22.66 19.10
CA ASP A 310 14.78 -22.94 19.53
C ASP A 310 14.15 -21.74 20.27
N GLU A 311 14.93 -21.01 21.08
CA GLU A 311 14.49 -19.76 21.74
C GLU A 311 14.25 -18.62 20.73
N GLU A 312 15.11 -18.47 19.72
CA GLU A 312 14.94 -17.50 18.63
C GLU A 312 13.71 -17.84 17.77
N LEU A 313 13.46 -19.13 17.53
CA LEU A 313 12.28 -19.61 16.79
C LEU A 313 10.98 -19.36 17.58
N ASP A 314 11.00 -19.52 18.90
CA ASP A 314 9.86 -19.21 19.75
C ASP A 314 9.62 -17.71 19.93
N LEU A 315 10.68 -16.88 19.95
CA LEU A 315 10.56 -15.42 19.91
C LEU A 315 9.96 -14.94 18.58
N ASN A 316 10.42 -15.48 17.45
CA ASN A 316 9.89 -15.15 16.13
C ASN A 316 8.42 -15.54 15.99
N LYS A 317 8.01 -16.71 16.48
CA LYS A 317 6.58 -17.11 16.54
C LYS A 317 5.76 -16.16 17.42
N ALA A 318 6.28 -15.79 18.58
CA ALA A 318 5.60 -14.86 19.48
C ALA A 318 5.44 -13.47 18.83
N LEU A 319 6.45 -12.99 18.12
CA LEU A 319 6.42 -11.73 17.39
C LEU A 319 5.40 -11.76 16.24
N GLN A 320 5.38 -12.84 15.45
CA GLN A 320 4.38 -13.04 14.39
C GLN A 320 2.95 -13.10 14.96
N HIS A 321 2.77 -13.81 16.08
CA HIS A 321 1.46 -13.88 16.75
C HIS A 321 1.03 -12.52 17.30
N ALA A 322 1.94 -11.74 17.86
CA ALA A 322 1.68 -10.38 18.33
C ALA A 322 1.33 -9.43 17.17
N GLY A 323 2.06 -9.52 16.04
CA GLY A 323 1.76 -8.78 14.82
C GLY A 323 0.36 -9.10 14.29
N LYS A 324 0.04 -10.38 14.12
CA LYS A 324 -1.29 -10.83 13.70
C LYS A 324 -2.40 -10.37 14.65
N HIS A 325 -2.16 -10.43 15.96
CA HIS A 325 -3.13 -9.93 16.93
C HIS A 325 -3.39 -8.43 16.76
N MET A 326 -2.35 -7.64 16.50
CA MET A 326 -2.49 -6.21 16.23
C MET A 326 -3.29 -5.95 14.95
N GLU A 327 -3.00 -6.71 13.88
CA GLU A 327 -3.74 -6.63 12.62
C GLU A 327 -5.24 -6.92 12.81
N ASP A 328 -5.58 -8.01 13.49
CA ASP A 328 -6.95 -8.41 13.78
C ASP A 328 -7.68 -7.34 14.62
N CYS A 329 -6.99 -6.74 15.60
CA CYS A 329 -7.55 -5.64 16.40
C CYS A 329 -7.85 -4.39 15.56
N ILE A 330 -6.95 -4.02 14.64
CA ILE A 330 -7.14 -2.85 13.77
C ILE A 330 -8.33 -3.08 12.82
N VAL A 331 -8.42 -4.27 12.20
CA VAL A 331 -9.55 -4.61 11.31
C VAL A 331 -10.87 -4.64 12.08
N ALA A 332 -10.89 -5.22 13.29
CA ALA A 332 -12.07 -5.22 14.15
C ALA A 332 -12.48 -3.79 14.54
N SER A 333 -11.51 -2.92 14.82
CA SER A 333 -11.77 -1.52 15.18
C SER A 333 -12.40 -0.73 14.05
N TYR A 334 -11.89 -0.89 12.81
CA TYR A 334 -12.47 -0.22 11.66
C TYR A 334 -13.86 -0.78 11.29
N THR A 335 -14.06 -2.09 11.43
CA THR A 335 -15.39 -2.71 11.27
C THR A 335 -16.37 -2.15 12.30
N ALA A 336 -15.94 -2.04 13.57
CA ALA A 336 -16.75 -1.44 14.62
C ALA A 336 -17.04 0.04 14.37
N LEU A 337 -16.08 0.79 13.81
CA LEU A 337 -16.25 2.19 13.43
C LEU A 337 -17.29 2.33 12.32
N LEU A 338 -17.22 1.50 11.27
CA LEU A 338 -18.18 1.48 10.17
C LEU A 338 -19.60 1.16 10.67
N LEU A 339 -19.75 0.09 11.45
CA LEU A 339 -21.04 -0.26 12.06
C LEU A 339 -21.56 0.86 12.97
N GLY A 340 -20.67 1.49 13.73
CA GLY A 340 -20.99 2.64 14.57
C GLY A 340 -21.52 3.84 13.78
N CYS A 341 -20.89 4.19 12.65
CA CYS A 341 -21.38 5.22 11.75
C CYS A 341 -22.78 4.87 11.19
N LEU A 342 -23.00 3.62 10.76
CA LEU A 342 -24.31 3.18 10.27
C LEU A 342 -25.40 3.25 11.35
N CYS A 343 -25.06 2.92 12.59
CA CYS A 343 -25.95 3.03 13.74
C CYS A 343 -26.33 4.48 14.06
N GLN A 344 -25.38 5.42 13.99
CA GLN A 344 -25.63 6.84 14.24
C GLN A 344 -26.66 7.44 13.27
N GLU A 345 -26.65 6.98 12.02
CA GLU A 345 -27.54 7.48 10.97
C GLU A 345 -28.95 6.86 11.01
N SER A 346 -29.11 5.66 11.59
CA SER A 346 -30.42 5.00 11.63
C SER A 346 -30.61 4.05 12.82
N PRO A 347 -31.70 4.22 13.61
CA PRO A 347 -32.00 3.33 14.75
C PRO A 347 -32.38 1.90 14.32
N ILE A 348 -32.75 1.70 13.04
CA ILE A 348 -33.00 0.35 12.50
C ILE A 348 -31.69 -0.44 12.51
N ASN A 349 -30.58 0.18 12.12
CA ASN A 349 -29.27 -0.45 12.13
C ASN A 349 -28.83 -0.82 13.54
N VAL A 350 -29.14 0.00 14.55
CA VAL A 350 -28.90 -0.33 15.97
C VAL A 350 -29.61 -1.63 16.35
N THR A 351 -30.87 -1.78 15.94
CA THR A 351 -31.66 -2.99 16.24
C THR A 351 -31.04 -4.21 15.56
N THR A 352 -30.70 -4.10 14.27
CA THR A 352 -30.07 -5.20 13.51
C THR A 352 -28.71 -5.59 14.10
N VAL A 353 -27.84 -4.63 14.41
CA VAL A 353 -26.53 -4.93 15.01
C VAL A 353 -26.70 -5.60 16.38
N ARG A 354 -27.67 -5.16 17.19
CA ARG A 354 -27.98 -5.77 18.49
C ARG A 354 -28.38 -7.24 18.37
N GLU A 355 -29.12 -7.62 17.33
CA GLU A 355 -29.52 -9.03 17.10
C GLU A 355 -28.33 -9.95 16.82
N TYR A 356 -27.26 -9.42 16.21
CA TYR A 356 -26.05 -10.19 15.88
C TYR A 356 -24.94 -10.08 16.93
N LEU A 357 -25.08 -9.20 17.92
CA LEU A 357 -24.14 -9.06 19.02
C LEU A 357 -24.39 -10.11 20.12
N PRO A 358 -23.34 -10.71 20.71
CA PRO A 358 -23.49 -11.53 21.91
C PRO A 358 -24.19 -10.76 23.02
N GLU A 359 -25.28 -11.31 23.56
CA GLU A 359 -26.13 -10.67 24.58
C GLU A 359 -26.72 -9.30 24.18
N GLY A 360 -26.61 -8.91 22.91
CA GLY A 360 -26.99 -7.58 22.43
C GLY A 360 -26.15 -6.44 23.02
N ASP A 361 -24.94 -6.73 23.51
CA ASP A 361 -24.09 -5.79 24.24
C ASP A 361 -23.08 -5.07 23.31
N PHE A 362 -23.20 -3.75 23.21
CA PHE A 362 -22.31 -2.89 22.43
C PHE A 362 -20.97 -2.59 23.14
N SER A 363 -20.80 -3.00 24.40
CA SER A 363 -19.56 -2.79 25.17
C SER A 363 -18.33 -3.32 24.42
N ILE A 364 -18.43 -4.47 23.77
CA ILE A 364 -17.34 -5.09 23.02
C ILE A 364 -16.81 -4.18 21.89
N MET A 365 -17.71 -3.47 21.20
CA MET A 365 -17.34 -2.53 20.15
C MET A 365 -16.75 -1.25 20.74
N THR A 366 -17.36 -0.70 21.79
CA THR A 366 -16.88 0.55 22.42
C THR A 366 -15.50 0.38 23.07
N GLU A 367 -15.24 -0.75 23.74
CA GLU A 367 -13.92 -1.06 24.30
C GLU A 367 -12.85 -1.20 23.21
N MET A 368 -13.18 -1.84 22.09
CA MET A 368 -12.29 -1.96 20.94
C MET A 368 -11.97 -0.57 20.36
N LEU A 369 -12.98 0.26 20.15
CA LEU A 369 -12.81 1.61 19.62
C LEU A 369 -12.03 2.54 20.56
N LYS A 370 -12.14 2.38 21.89
CA LYS A 370 -11.32 3.12 22.86
C LYS A 370 -9.83 2.73 22.77
N LYS A 371 -9.54 1.43 22.66
CA LYS A 371 -8.17 0.93 22.44
C LYS A 371 -7.62 1.45 21.11
N PHE A 372 -8.43 1.41 20.06
CA PHE A 372 -8.10 1.93 18.75
C PHE A 372 -7.78 3.42 18.76
N LEU A 373 -8.62 4.23 19.41
CA LEU A 373 -8.39 5.67 19.55
C LEU A 373 -7.07 5.95 20.29
N SER A 374 -6.78 5.20 21.35
CA SER A 374 -5.50 5.30 22.05
C SER A 374 -4.31 4.94 21.15
N PHE A 375 -4.44 3.89 20.35
CA PHE A 375 -3.41 3.48 19.40
C PHE A 375 -3.19 4.51 18.28
N MET A 376 -4.26 5.08 17.73
CA MET A 376 -4.20 6.14 16.73
C MET A 376 -3.56 7.43 17.26
N ASN A 377 -3.74 7.72 18.55
CA ASN A 377 -3.06 8.83 19.22
C ASN A 377 -1.55 8.56 19.39
N LEU A 378 -1.17 7.32 19.69
CA LEU A 378 0.22 6.91 19.82
C LEU A 378 0.96 7.02 18.48
N THR A 379 0.32 6.59 17.38
CA THR A 379 0.90 6.62 16.03
C THR A 379 0.86 8.00 15.37
N CYS A 380 0.21 8.99 15.98
CA CYS A 380 -0.04 10.32 15.39
C CYS A 380 -0.70 10.27 14.00
N ALA A 381 -1.32 9.14 13.64
CA ALA A 381 -1.88 8.93 12.30
C ALA A 381 -3.19 9.69 12.09
N VAL A 382 -3.86 10.13 13.17
CA VAL A 382 -5.19 10.75 13.12
C VAL A 382 -5.16 12.19 13.64
N GLY A 383 -5.56 13.14 12.79
CA GLY A 383 -5.77 14.54 13.17
C GLY A 383 -6.95 14.75 14.14
N THR A 384 -7.00 15.92 14.79
CA THR A 384 -7.94 16.23 15.88
C THR A 384 -9.42 16.06 15.51
N THR A 385 -9.81 16.35 14.28
CA THR A 385 -11.19 16.14 13.78
C THR A 385 -11.55 14.65 13.73
N GLY A 386 -10.63 13.80 13.28
CA GLY A 386 -10.84 12.35 13.24
C GLY A 386 -10.96 11.74 14.63
N GLN A 387 -10.14 12.20 15.58
CA GLN A 387 -10.22 11.77 16.99
C GLN A 387 -11.61 12.07 17.57
N LYS A 388 -12.10 13.30 17.36
CA LYS A 388 -13.43 13.72 17.83
C LYS A 388 -14.56 12.90 17.19
N SER A 389 -14.44 12.58 15.90
CA SER A 389 -15.42 11.75 15.20
C SER A 389 -15.51 10.36 15.82
N ILE A 390 -14.35 9.70 16.04
CA ILE A 390 -14.30 8.38 16.68
C ILE A 390 -14.87 8.45 18.09
N SER A 391 -14.53 9.47 18.88
CA SER A 391 -15.09 9.67 20.22
C SER A 391 -16.61 9.82 20.22
N ARG A 392 -17.18 10.53 19.23
CA ARG A 392 -18.64 10.66 19.07
C ARG A 392 -19.31 9.32 18.74
N VAL A 393 -18.65 8.48 17.93
CA VAL A 393 -19.13 7.10 17.66
C VAL A 393 -19.14 6.27 18.93
N ILE A 394 -18.07 6.32 19.72
CA ILE A 394 -17.99 5.62 21.01
C ILE A 394 -19.13 6.07 21.93
N GLU A 395 -19.29 7.38 22.12
CA GLU A 395 -20.34 7.95 22.97
C GLU A 395 -21.73 7.49 22.52
N TYR A 396 -22.02 7.49 21.22
CA TYR A 396 -23.32 7.02 20.72
C TYR A 396 -23.57 5.54 21.02
N LEU A 397 -22.58 4.68 20.78
CA LEU A 397 -22.69 3.25 21.03
C LEU A 397 -22.77 2.89 22.52
N GLU A 398 -22.21 3.70 23.42
CA GLU A 398 -22.36 3.54 24.87
C GLU A 398 -23.81 3.78 25.35
N HIS A 399 -24.64 4.47 24.56
CA HIS A 399 -26.05 4.72 24.84
C HIS A 399 -27.01 3.78 24.11
N CYS A 400 -26.49 2.84 23.31
CA CYS A 400 -27.27 1.79 22.63
C CYS A 400 -27.38 0.58 23.55
#